data_AF-A0A1C5W9C9-F1
#
_entry.id   AF-A0A1C5W9C9-F1
#
_cell.length_a   1.000
_cell.length_b   1.000
_cell.length_c   1.000
_cell.angle_alpha   90.00
_cell.angle_beta   90.00
_cell.angle_gamma   90.00
#
_symmetry.space_group_name_H-M   'P 1'
#
loop_
_entity.id
_entity.type
_entity.pdbx_description
1 polymer ?
#
loop_
_entity_poly.entity_id
_entity_poly.type
_entity_poly.pdbx_seq_one_letter_code
_entity_poly.pdbx_strand_id
1 'polypeptide(L)'
;MILQFQTDCYHNIQLLKDDKEQAVKDKEEAEKCAEKAEKDLHSLEERRERLQPVMDNVSKEIKEYGTVKTLLPEAGALERATTYRDKKIKPLFTQVKNKIAAMAAQVKELAEEVEKWKHKYQKTKQAYNQIQRELDAVREEKEQLFDEKQQLQDVSDRYDRVVRVLGENAVDDAVQQDIQEQKALEEKRQMEQMPTGSIHERLAWGARKSSRKAALWQSKNRVLG
;
A
#
# COMPACT_ATOMS: atom_id res chain seq x y z
N MET A 1 3.52 -51.61 17.21
CA MET A 1 2.88 -50.82 18.29
C MET A 1 3.80 -49.76 18.90
N ILE A 2 4.98 -50.11 19.42
CA ILE A 2 5.89 -49.14 20.09
C ILE A 2 6.40 -48.04 19.14
N LEU A 3 6.79 -48.40 17.92
CA LEU A 3 7.28 -47.44 16.92
C LEU A 3 6.22 -46.41 16.49
N GLN A 4 4.97 -46.85 16.33
CA GLN A 4 3.84 -46.01 15.94
C GLN A 4 3.51 -44.99 17.03
N PHE A 5 3.52 -45.41 18.29
CA PHE A 5 3.34 -44.52 19.44
C PHE A 5 4.44 -43.45 19.54
N GLN A 6 5.69 -43.80 19.27
CA GLN A 6 6.79 -42.83 19.23
C GLN A 6 6.66 -41.83 18.07
N THR A 7 6.12 -42.26 16.92
CA THR A 7 5.89 -41.36 15.77
C THR A 7 4.75 -40.37 16.06
N ASP A 8 3.67 -40.86 16.65
CA ASP A 8 2.51 -40.04 17.05
C ASP A 8 2.87 -39.03 18.15
N CYS A 9 3.74 -39.42 19.10
CA CYS A 9 4.27 -38.50 20.11
C CYS A 9 5.14 -37.40 19.50
N TYR A 10 6.02 -37.75 18.55
CA TYR A 10 6.84 -36.75 17.84
C TYR A 10 5.99 -35.79 17.03
N HIS A 11 4.96 -36.28 16.35
CA HIS A 11 4.05 -35.45 15.56
C HIS A 11 3.27 -34.47 16.44
N ASN A 12 2.72 -34.93 17.58
CA ASN A 12 2.04 -34.06 18.54
C ASN A 12 2.98 -32.99 19.14
N ILE A 13 4.23 -33.34 19.43
CA ILE A 13 5.21 -32.36 19.94
C ILE A 13 5.51 -31.27 18.90
N GLN A 14 5.54 -31.63 17.63
CA GLN A 14 5.74 -30.68 16.54
C GLN A 14 4.53 -29.76 16.38
N LEU A 15 3.31 -30.32 16.36
CA LEU A 15 2.05 -29.56 16.33
C LEU A 15 1.97 -28.55 17.48
N LEU A 16 2.30 -28.96 18.70
CA LEU A 16 2.32 -28.07 19.87
C LEU A 16 3.37 -26.96 19.77
N LYS A 17 4.49 -27.18 19.07
CA LYS A 17 5.48 -26.13 18.81
C LYS A 17 4.96 -25.13 17.79
N ASP A 18 4.36 -25.60 16.72
CA ASP A 18 3.80 -24.76 15.66
C ASP A 18 2.62 -23.93 16.20
N ASP A 19 1.72 -24.54 16.99
CA ASP A 19 0.61 -23.86 17.67
C ASP A 19 1.11 -22.79 18.64
N LYS A 20 2.18 -23.07 19.39
CA LYS A 20 2.81 -22.10 20.28
C LYS A 20 3.38 -20.93 19.50
N GLU A 21 4.04 -21.20 18.37
CA GLU A 21 4.65 -20.16 17.54
C GLU A 21 3.58 -19.28 16.87
N GLN A 22 2.46 -19.88 16.45
CA GLN A 22 1.31 -19.16 15.92
C GLN A 22 0.64 -18.30 17.00
N ALA A 23 0.42 -18.84 18.21
CA ALA A 23 -0.16 -18.09 19.32
C ALA A 23 0.70 -16.88 19.76
N VAL A 24 2.03 -16.97 19.64
CA VAL A 24 2.94 -15.85 19.89
C VAL A 24 2.79 -14.76 18.83
N LYS A 25 2.68 -15.13 17.55
CA LYS A 25 2.44 -14.16 16.46
C LYS A 25 1.09 -13.46 16.62
N ASP A 26 0.03 -14.21 16.88
CA ASP A 26 -1.32 -13.67 17.07
C ASP A 26 -1.36 -12.71 18.26
N LYS A 27 -0.63 -13.02 19.34
CA LYS A 27 -0.48 -12.13 20.49
C LYS A 27 0.25 -10.83 20.13
N GLU A 28 1.36 -10.90 19.40
CA GLU A 28 2.08 -9.70 18.96
C GLU A 28 1.25 -8.81 18.03
N GLU A 29 0.44 -9.42 17.16
CA GLU A 29 -0.48 -8.69 16.28
C GLU A 29 -1.60 -8.02 17.09
N ALA A 30 -2.17 -8.72 18.07
CA ALA A 30 -3.16 -8.16 18.98
C ALA A 30 -2.59 -6.98 19.81
N GLU A 31 -1.36 -7.09 20.32
CA GLU A 31 -0.68 -6.00 21.04
C GLU A 31 -0.43 -4.78 20.14
N LYS A 32 0.03 -4.98 18.89
CA LYS A 32 0.19 -3.88 17.92
C LYS A 32 -1.14 -3.22 17.57
N CYS A 33 -2.23 -3.99 17.47
CA CYS A 33 -3.56 -3.46 17.25
C CYS A 33 -4.08 -2.67 18.46
N ALA A 34 -3.84 -3.15 19.69
CA ALA A 34 -4.18 -2.45 20.91
C ALA A 34 -3.41 -1.12 21.03
N GLU A 35 -2.10 -1.13 20.76
CA GLU A 35 -1.27 0.08 20.84
C GLU A 35 -1.70 1.16 19.82
N LYS A 36 -2.12 0.75 18.62
CA LYS A 36 -2.70 1.67 17.64
C LYS A 36 -4.03 2.24 18.12
N ALA A 37 -4.91 1.39 18.65
CA ALA A 37 -6.21 1.82 19.16
C ALA A 37 -6.06 2.80 20.33
N GLU A 38 -5.09 2.60 21.23
CA GLU A 38 -4.79 3.53 22.32
C GLU A 38 -4.29 4.89 21.82
N LYS A 39 -3.39 4.91 20.83
CA LYS A 39 -2.91 6.16 20.21
C LYS A 39 -4.04 6.93 19.53
N ASP A 40 -4.91 6.22 18.80
CA ASP A 40 -6.06 6.82 18.15
C ASP A 40 -7.05 7.38 19.18
N LEU A 41 -7.31 6.65 20.27
CA LEU A 41 -8.17 7.10 21.38
C LEU A 41 -7.61 8.36 22.04
N HIS A 42 -6.32 8.37 22.37
CA HIS A 42 -5.65 9.54 22.95
C HIS A 42 -5.73 10.76 22.02
N SER A 43 -5.59 10.58 20.71
CA SER A 43 -5.72 11.67 19.74
C SER A 43 -7.14 12.27 19.70
N LEU A 44 -8.16 11.43 19.90
CA LEU A 44 -9.56 11.85 19.95
C LEU A 44 -9.89 12.57 21.25
N GLU A 45 -9.31 12.12 22.37
CA GLU A 45 -9.42 12.80 23.67
C GLU A 45 -8.80 14.20 23.64
N GLU A 46 -7.57 14.35 23.12
CA GLU A 46 -6.96 15.67 22.94
C GLU A 46 -7.81 16.59 22.06
N ARG A 47 -8.38 16.04 20.98
CA ARG A 47 -9.27 16.81 20.10
C ARG A 47 -10.54 17.23 20.82
N ARG A 48 -11.11 16.37 21.66
CA ARG A 48 -12.27 16.68 22.49
C ARG A 48 -11.96 17.78 23.50
N GLU A 49 -10.82 17.72 24.18
CA GLU A 49 -10.38 18.77 25.12
C GLU A 49 -10.19 20.12 24.43
N ARG A 50 -9.62 20.13 23.21
CA ARG A 50 -9.48 21.36 22.42
C ARG A 50 -10.82 21.94 21.95
N LEU A 51 -11.81 21.09 21.70
CA LEU A 51 -13.13 21.52 21.25
C LEU A 51 -14.06 21.94 22.40
N GLN A 52 -13.82 21.47 23.62
CA GLN A 52 -14.58 21.84 24.81
C GLN A 52 -14.70 23.37 25.02
N PRO A 53 -13.62 24.17 25.03
CA PRO A 53 -13.72 25.62 25.20
C PRO A 53 -14.42 26.31 24.02
N VAL A 54 -14.36 25.74 22.81
CA VAL A 54 -15.10 26.27 21.66
C VAL A 54 -16.60 26.06 21.86
N MET A 55 -17.03 24.89 22.31
CA MET A 55 -18.44 24.63 22.62
C MET A 55 -18.95 25.50 23.78
N ASP A 56 -18.13 25.70 24.81
CA ASP A 56 -18.49 26.54 25.96
C ASP A 56 -18.61 28.03 25.53
N ASN A 57 -17.73 28.51 24.66
CA ASN A 57 -17.82 29.84 24.07
C ASN A 57 -19.05 30.01 23.19
N VAL A 58 -19.34 29.06 22.29
CA VAL A 58 -20.55 29.07 21.45
C VAL A 58 -21.80 29.05 22.32
N SER A 59 -21.82 28.25 23.39
CA SER A 59 -22.94 28.20 24.34
C SER A 59 -23.12 29.51 25.10
N LYS A 60 -22.03 30.17 25.48
CA LYS A 60 -22.05 31.50 26.12
C LYS A 60 -22.59 32.56 25.17
N GLU A 61 -22.12 32.57 23.92
CA GLU A 61 -22.63 33.49 22.90
C GLU A 61 -24.12 33.24 22.63
N ILE A 62 -24.56 31.99 22.49
CA ILE A 62 -25.98 31.65 22.31
C ILE A 62 -26.82 32.11 23.50
N LYS A 63 -26.33 32.03 24.74
CA LYS A 63 -27.01 32.56 25.93
C LYS A 63 -27.08 34.08 25.91
N GLU A 64 -26.00 34.76 25.54
CA GLU A 64 -25.97 36.22 25.38
C GLU A 64 -26.91 36.69 24.25
N TYR A 65 -26.97 35.95 23.13
CA TYR A 65 -27.91 36.16 22.02
C TYR A 65 -29.36 35.74 22.35
N GLY A 66 -29.58 34.78 23.25
CA GLY A 66 -30.90 34.39 23.75
C GLY A 66 -31.47 35.36 24.79
N THR A 67 -30.58 36.05 25.51
CA THR A 67 -30.91 37.14 26.46
C THR A 67 -31.23 38.46 25.73
N VAL A 68 -31.25 38.45 24.39
CA VAL A 68 -31.56 39.61 23.53
C VAL A 68 -32.97 40.18 23.69
N LYS A 69 -33.81 39.56 24.52
CA LYS A 69 -35.11 40.08 24.93
C LYS A 69 -35.04 41.43 25.69
N THR A 70 -33.85 42.00 25.91
CA THR A 70 -33.61 43.35 26.43
C THR A 70 -32.67 44.23 25.55
N LEU A 71 -32.53 43.98 24.23
CA LEU A 71 -31.59 44.71 23.36
C LEU A 71 -32.12 45.96 22.64
N LEU A 72 -33.28 46.48 23.00
CA LEU A 72 -33.61 47.85 22.58
C LEU A 72 -33.10 48.78 23.67
N PRO A 73 -32.16 49.69 23.38
CA PRO A 73 -31.67 50.63 24.38
C PRO A 73 -32.88 51.38 24.96
N GLU A 74 -32.95 51.60 26.27
CA GLU A 74 -34.11 52.29 26.82
C GLU A 74 -34.25 53.70 26.22
N ALA A 75 -35.47 54.07 25.86
CA ALA A 75 -35.77 55.42 25.41
C ALA A 75 -35.61 56.38 26.60
N GLY A 76 -34.87 57.47 26.43
CA GLY A 76 -34.81 58.50 27.47
C GLY A 76 -36.20 59.13 27.66
N ALA A 77 -36.53 59.58 28.87
CA ALA A 77 -37.87 60.05 29.25
C ALA A 77 -38.49 61.16 28.35
N LEU A 78 -37.69 61.83 27.50
CA LEU A 78 -38.13 62.85 26.52
C LEU A 78 -37.40 62.71 25.16
N GLU A 79 -36.89 61.53 24.81
CA GLU A 79 -36.18 61.33 23.54
C GLU A 79 -37.17 61.23 22.36
N ARG A 80 -37.01 62.09 21.35
CA ARG A 80 -37.83 62.01 20.13
C ARG A 80 -37.57 60.70 19.39
N ALA A 81 -38.63 60.07 18.90
CA ALA A 81 -38.56 58.78 18.19
C ALA A 81 -37.57 58.77 17.01
N THR A 82 -37.43 59.89 16.29
CA THR A 82 -36.45 60.04 15.21
C THR A 82 -35.01 59.97 15.72
N THR A 83 -34.71 60.64 16.81
CA THR A 83 -33.39 60.63 17.45
C THR A 83 -33.04 59.26 18.02
N TYR A 84 -34.01 58.60 18.66
CA TYR A 84 -33.87 57.24 19.16
C TYR A 84 -33.54 56.24 18.02
N ARG A 85 -34.30 56.30 16.92
CA ARG A 85 -34.06 55.45 15.74
C ARG A 85 -32.67 55.68 15.16
N ASP A 86 -32.28 56.94 14.98
CA ASP A 86 -31.05 57.28 14.27
C ASP A 86 -29.80 57.05 15.10
N LYS A 87 -29.85 57.33 16.41
CA LYS A 87 -28.68 57.23 17.29
C LYS A 87 -28.53 55.88 17.99
N LYS A 88 -29.61 55.10 18.13
CA LYS A 88 -29.59 53.83 18.88
C LYS A 88 -29.88 52.63 18.00
N ILE A 89 -30.94 52.69 17.18
CA ILE A 89 -31.36 51.53 16.38
C ILE A 89 -30.48 51.33 15.14
N LYS A 90 -30.27 52.37 14.32
CA LYS A 90 -29.42 52.28 13.11
C LYS A 90 -27.98 51.79 13.37
N PRO A 91 -27.26 52.26 14.41
CA PRO A 91 -25.92 51.75 14.68
C PRO A 91 -25.93 50.29 15.15
N LEU A 92 -26.93 49.84 15.92
CA LEU A 92 -27.06 48.43 16.30
C LEU A 92 -27.25 47.53 15.07
N PHE A 93 -28.13 47.90 14.13
CA PHE A 93 -28.26 47.17 12.86
C PHE A 93 -26.96 47.15 12.06
N THR A 94 -26.20 48.24 12.07
CA THR A 94 -24.89 48.30 11.41
C THR A 94 -23.88 47.36 12.07
N GLN A 95 -23.81 47.34 13.41
CA GLN A 95 -22.93 46.44 14.15
C GLN A 95 -23.27 44.97 13.89
N VAL A 96 -24.55 44.61 13.95
CA VAL A 96 -25.03 43.25 13.66
C VAL A 96 -24.70 42.86 12.22
N LYS A 97 -24.97 43.74 11.25
CA LYS A 97 -24.62 43.51 9.83
C LYS A 97 -23.13 43.26 9.65
N ASN A 98 -22.28 44.07 10.29
CA ASN A 98 -20.83 43.93 10.19
C ASN A 98 -20.34 42.64 10.86
N LYS A 99 -20.91 42.26 12.01
CA LYS A 99 -20.56 41.00 12.69
C LYS A 99 -21.00 39.79 11.89
N ILE A 100 -22.19 39.81 11.28
CA ILE A 100 -22.65 38.78 10.34
C ILE A 100 -21.72 38.70 9.12
N ALA A 101 -21.32 39.83 8.55
CA ALA A 101 -20.40 39.85 7.41
C ALA A 101 -19.02 39.27 7.76
N ALA A 102 -18.48 39.59 8.94
CA ALA A 102 -17.23 39.04 9.44
C ALA A 102 -17.33 37.52 9.66
N MET A 103 -18.41 37.04 10.28
CA MET A 103 -18.65 35.60 10.45
C MET A 103 -18.80 34.89 9.11
N ALA A 104 -19.50 35.48 8.13
CA ALA A 104 -19.63 34.90 6.80
C ALA A 104 -18.28 34.77 6.08
N ALA A 105 -17.37 35.74 6.25
CA ALA A 105 -16.02 35.67 5.73
C ALA A 105 -15.22 34.52 6.37
N GLN A 106 -15.29 34.38 7.71
CA GLN A 106 -14.64 33.29 8.44
C GLN A 106 -15.19 31.91 8.06
N VAL A 107 -16.51 31.77 7.90
CA VAL A 107 -17.14 30.52 7.45
C VAL A 107 -16.66 30.15 6.04
N LYS A 108 -16.50 31.14 5.15
CA LYS A 108 -15.97 30.91 3.81
C LYS A 108 -14.52 30.43 3.85
N GLU A 109 -13.66 31.08 4.64
CA GLU A 109 -12.26 30.68 4.80
C GLU A 109 -12.13 29.26 5.38
N LEU A 110 -12.90 28.95 6.41
CA LEU A 110 -12.92 27.62 7.03
C LEU A 110 -13.39 26.54 6.03
N ALA A 111 -14.37 26.84 5.18
CA ALA A 111 -14.82 25.92 4.14
C ALA A 111 -13.71 25.62 3.11
N GLU A 112 -12.92 26.63 2.73
CA GLU A 112 -11.78 26.45 1.82
C GLU A 112 -10.67 25.59 2.46
N GLU A 113 -10.41 25.74 3.76
CA GLU A 113 -9.46 24.90 4.49
C GLU A 113 -9.93 23.44 4.58
N VAL A 114 -11.21 23.22 4.88
CA VAL A 114 -11.80 21.88 4.92
C VAL A 114 -11.64 21.17 3.58
N GLU A 115 -11.92 21.85 2.46
CA GLU A 115 -11.74 21.26 1.13
C GLU A 115 -10.26 20.99 0.80
N LYS A 116 -9.33 21.86 1.22
CA LYS A 116 -7.89 21.59 1.10
C LYS A 116 -7.48 20.33 1.87
N TRP A 117 -7.97 20.16 3.10
CA TRP A 117 -7.69 18.98 3.91
C TRP A 117 -8.30 17.71 3.33
N LYS A 118 -9.52 17.79 2.80
CA LYS A 118 -10.19 16.68 2.12
C LYS A 118 -9.39 16.23 0.89
N HIS A 119 -8.87 17.17 0.10
CA HIS A 119 -8.02 16.85 -1.06
C HIS A 119 -6.70 16.18 -0.64
N LYS A 120 -6.04 16.71 0.40
CA LYS A 120 -4.82 16.09 0.96
C LYS A 120 -5.09 14.66 1.43
N TYR A 121 -6.17 14.45 2.18
CA TYR A 121 -6.56 13.13 2.67
C TYR A 121 -6.88 12.16 1.53
N GLN A 122 -7.57 12.60 0.48
CA GLN A 122 -7.84 11.76 -0.68
C GLN A 122 -6.55 11.31 -1.39
N LYS A 123 -5.58 12.23 -1.56
CA LYS A 123 -4.28 11.89 -2.15
C LYS A 123 -3.51 10.87 -1.30
N THR A 124 -3.45 11.06 0.01
CA THR A 124 -2.75 10.11 0.90
C THR A 124 -3.46 8.76 0.93
N LYS A 125 -4.79 8.73 0.94
CA LYS A 125 -5.57 7.50 0.84
C LYS A 125 -5.32 6.75 -0.47
N GLN A 126 -5.21 7.47 -1.60
CA GLN A 126 -4.87 6.86 -2.89
C GLN A 126 -3.46 6.27 -2.88
N ALA A 127 -2.48 7.00 -2.36
CA ALA A 127 -1.10 6.51 -2.24
C ALA A 127 -1.02 5.26 -1.33
N TYR A 128 -1.74 5.27 -0.20
CA TYR A 128 -1.83 4.11 0.68
C TYR A 128 -2.41 2.88 -0.04
N ASN A 129 -3.53 3.05 -0.76
CA ASN A 129 -4.14 1.96 -1.52
C ASN A 129 -3.21 1.43 -2.62
N GLN A 130 -2.40 2.30 -3.23
CA GLN A 130 -1.42 1.89 -4.23
C GLN A 130 -0.32 1.03 -3.61
N ILE A 131 0.25 1.48 -2.49
CA ILE A 131 1.25 0.71 -1.73
C ILE A 131 0.68 -0.62 -1.25
N GLN A 132 -0.59 -0.65 -0.84
CA GLN A 132 -1.24 -1.89 -0.42
C GLN A 132 -1.30 -2.92 -1.57
N ARG A 133 -1.64 -2.48 -2.79
CA ARG A 133 -1.63 -3.38 -3.97
C ARG A 133 -0.23 -3.87 -4.31
N GLU A 134 0.77 -3.00 -4.22
CA GLU A 134 2.17 -3.40 -4.43
C GLU A 134 2.62 -4.41 -3.38
N LEU A 135 2.22 -4.23 -2.12
CA LEU A 135 2.46 -5.19 -1.05
C LEU A 135 1.81 -6.54 -1.34
N ASP A 136 0.56 -6.54 -1.82
CA ASP A 136 -0.16 -7.76 -2.15
C ASP A 136 0.51 -8.49 -3.33
N ALA A 137 0.95 -7.76 -4.37
CA ALA A 137 1.71 -8.31 -5.48
C ALA A 137 3.05 -8.94 -5.03
N VAL A 138 3.80 -8.26 -4.16
CA VAL A 138 5.05 -8.80 -3.61
C VAL A 138 4.80 -10.06 -2.76
N ARG A 139 3.66 -10.15 -2.07
CA ARG A 139 3.28 -11.36 -1.34
C ARG A 139 2.99 -12.53 -2.29
N GLU A 140 2.28 -12.28 -3.38
CA GLU A 140 2.02 -13.29 -4.41
C GLU A 140 3.32 -13.77 -5.07
N GLU A 141 4.21 -12.85 -5.45
CA GLU A 141 5.53 -13.19 -6.02
C GLU A 141 6.37 -14.01 -5.04
N LYS A 142 6.36 -13.63 -3.75
CA LYS A 142 7.07 -14.38 -2.71
C LYS A 142 6.56 -15.83 -2.62
N GLU A 143 5.26 -16.04 -2.68
CA GLU A 143 4.67 -17.39 -2.63
C GLU A 143 5.09 -18.22 -3.85
N GLN A 144 5.03 -17.62 -5.06
CA GLN A 144 5.50 -18.27 -6.28
C GLN A 144 6.99 -18.64 -6.20
N LEU A 145 7.83 -17.74 -5.69
CA LEU A 145 9.26 -18.01 -5.49
C LEU A 145 9.49 -19.10 -4.45
N PHE A 146 8.64 -19.21 -3.44
CA PHE A 146 8.72 -20.30 -2.46
C PHE A 146 8.40 -21.65 -3.11
N ASP A 147 7.35 -21.72 -3.92
CA ASP A 147 7.01 -22.91 -4.70
C ASP A 147 8.12 -23.31 -5.67
N GLU A 148 8.66 -22.36 -6.44
CA GLU A 148 9.79 -22.60 -7.34
C GLU A 148 11.03 -23.09 -6.59
N LYS A 149 11.34 -22.47 -5.44
CA LYS A 149 12.44 -22.91 -4.59
C LYS A 149 12.24 -24.34 -4.11
N GLN A 150 11.01 -24.71 -3.74
CA GLN A 150 10.71 -26.07 -3.29
C GLN A 150 10.88 -27.09 -4.42
N GLN A 151 10.46 -26.74 -5.64
CA GLN A 151 10.67 -27.58 -6.82
C GLN A 151 12.16 -27.73 -7.15
N LEU A 152 12.93 -26.63 -7.12
CA LEU A 152 14.38 -26.67 -7.35
C LEU A 152 15.10 -27.48 -6.29
N GLN A 153 14.66 -27.40 -5.03
CA GLN A 153 15.22 -28.23 -3.96
C GLN A 153 14.96 -29.72 -4.22
N ASP A 154 13.75 -30.11 -4.63
CA ASP A 154 13.43 -31.49 -4.99
C ASP A 154 14.29 -31.98 -6.17
N VAL A 155 14.52 -31.14 -7.18
CA VAL A 155 15.41 -31.48 -8.31
C VAL A 155 16.87 -31.61 -7.84
N SER A 156 17.34 -30.71 -6.99
CA SER A 156 18.69 -30.76 -6.40
C SER A 156 18.89 -32.04 -5.60
N ASP A 157 17.94 -32.39 -4.73
CA ASP A 157 18.01 -33.59 -3.91
C ASP A 157 18.06 -34.86 -4.76
N ARG A 158 17.35 -34.88 -5.91
CA ARG A 158 17.41 -35.98 -6.88
C ARG A 158 18.77 -36.02 -7.57
N TYR A 159 19.31 -34.89 -7.99
CA TYR A 159 20.63 -34.79 -8.59
C TYR A 159 21.71 -35.30 -7.65
N ASP A 160 21.69 -34.87 -6.38
CA ASP A 160 22.64 -35.33 -5.35
C ASP A 160 22.59 -36.84 -5.14
N ARG A 161 21.39 -37.44 -5.22
CA ARG A 161 21.24 -38.91 -5.16
C ARG A 161 21.90 -39.59 -6.37
N VAL A 162 21.71 -39.06 -7.57
CA VAL A 162 22.31 -39.60 -8.80
C VAL A 162 23.83 -39.50 -8.74
N VAL A 163 24.38 -38.35 -8.33
CA VAL A 163 25.81 -38.15 -8.11
C VAL A 163 26.36 -39.15 -7.10
N ARG A 164 25.64 -39.40 -6.00
CA ARG A 164 26.07 -40.40 -4.99
C ARG A 164 26.08 -41.83 -5.53
N VAL A 165 25.15 -42.18 -6.42
CA VAL A 165 25.03 -43.54 -6.97
C VAL A 165 26.01 -43.79 -8.11
N LEU A 166 26.17 -42.83 -9.02
CA LEU A 166 26.97 -42.99 -10.25
C LEU A 166 28.38 -42.37 -10.16
N GLY A 167 28.61 -41.47 -9.20
CA GLY A 167 29.84 -40.70 -9.06
C GLY A 167 29.81 -39.40 -9.86
N GLU A 168 30.42 -38.35 -9.31
CA GLU A 168 30.40 -36.98 -9.85
C GLU A 168 30.90 -36.91 -11.29
N ASN A 169 32.05 -37.52 -11.59
CA ASN A 169 32.64 -37.50 -12.94
C ASN A 169 31.73 -38.14 -13.99
N ALA A 170 31.10 -39.28 -13.67
CA ALA A 170 30.23 -39.98 -14.62
C ALA A 170 28.94 -39.20 -14.92
N VAL A 171 28.42 -38.49 -13.92
CA VAL A 171 27.24 -37.63 -14.10
C VAL A 171 27.60 -36.40 -14.93
N ASP A 172 28.72 -35.74 -14.64
CA ASP A 172 29.15 -34.54 -15.38
C ASP A 172 29.47 -34.88 -16.84
N ASP A 173 30.16 -36.00 -17.09
CA ASP A 173 30.44 -36.48 -18.45
C ASP A 173 29.15 -36.72 -19.25
N ALA A 174 28.15 -37.36 -18.64
CA ALA A 174 26.86 -37.63 -19.27
C ALA A 174 26.08 -36.33 -19.59
N VAL A 175 26.11 -35.36 -18.67
CA VAL A 175 25.48 -34.04 -18.87
C VAL A 175 26.18 -33.26 -19.99
N GLN A 176 27.51 -33.24 -20.00
CA GLN A 176 28.28 -32.58 -21.06
C GLN A 176 28.04 -33.23 -22.42
N GLN A 177 27.92 -34.56 -22.46
CA GLN A 177 27.58 -35.26 -23.68
C GLN A 177 26.20 -34.86 -24.20
N ASP A 178 25.15 -34.83 -23.36
CA ASP A 178 23.81 -34.38 -23.76
C ASP A 178 23.84 -32.93 -24.28
N ILE A 179 24.56 -32.03 -23.60
CA ILE A 179 24.73 -30.64 -24.04
C ILE A 179 25.36 -30.57 -25.45
N GLN A 180 26.37 -31.39 -25.72
CA GLN A 180 27.02 -31.44 -27.04
C GLN A 180 26.08 -32.01 -28.10
N GLU A 181 25.34 -33.07 -27.78
CA GLU A 181 24.36 -33.69 -28.68
C GLU A 181 23.23 -32.71 -29.02
N GLN A 182 22.69 -32.00 -28.04
CA GLN A 182 21.68 -30.97 -28.26
C GLN A 182 22.19 -29.84 -29.15
N LYS A 183 23.40 -29.34 -28.89
CA LYS A 183 24.03 -28.32 -29.75
C LYS A 183 24.20 -28.82 -31.18
N ALA A 184 24.68 -30.06 -31.37
CA ALA A 184 24.85 -30.65 -32.68
C ALA A 184 23.51 -30.85 -33.42
N LEU A 185 22.45 -31.26 -32.71
CA LEU A 185 21.09 -31.38 -33.26
C LEU A 185 20.52 -30.02 -33.65
N GLU A 186 20.76 -28.98 -32.83
CA GLU A 186 20.36 -27.63 -33.17
C GLU A 186 21.13 -27.11 -34.39
N GLU A 187 22.44 -27.33 -34.48
CA GLU A 187 23.25 -26.97 -35.65
C GLU A 187 22.81 -27.72 -36.92
N LYS A 188 22.47 -29.00 -36.83
CA LYS A 188 21.90 -29.76 -37.96
C LYS A 188 20.58 -29.15 -38.43
N ARG A 189 19.65 -28.87 -37.51
CA ARG A 189 18.38 -28.19 -37.84
C ARG A 189 18.61 -26.81 -38.45
N GLN A 190 19.66 -26.11 -38.02
CA GLN A 190 20.05 -24.81 -38.58
C GLN A 190 20.65 -24.94 -39.99
N MET A 191 21.42 -25.99 -40.27
CA MET A 191 21.96 -26.29 -41.60
C MET A 191 20.86 -26.71 -42.57
N GLU A 192 19.86 -27.48 -42.12
CA GLU A 192 18.69 -27.86 -42.93
C GLU A 192 17.80 -26.66 -43.29
N GLN A 193 17.72 -25.64 -42.43
CA GLN A 193 16.99 -24.41 -42.70
C GLN A 193 17.79 -23.37 -43.51
N MET A 194 19.05 -23.67 -43.83
CA MET A 194 19.89 -22.76 -44.60
C MET A 194 19.50 -22.81 -46.09
N PRO A 195 19.32 -21.66 -46.76
CA PRO A 195 19.03 -21.63 -48.20
C PRO A 195 20.19 -22.24 -49.01
N THR A 196 19.89 -23.18 -49.90
CA THR A 196 20.87 -23.85 -50.77
C THR A 196 21.21 -23.05 -52.04
N GLY A 197 20.57 -21.89 -52.23
CA GLY A 197 20.70 -21.03 -53.41
C GLY A 197 21.96 -20.17 -53.45
N SER A 198 21.86 -18.96 -54.01
CA SER A 198 23.04 -18.14 -54.33
C SER A 198 23.78 -17.64 -53.08
N ILE A 199 25.07 -17.29 -53.23
CA ILE A 199 25.90 -16.77 -52.14
C ILE A 199 25.26 -15.54 -51.46
N HIS A 200 24.55 -14.69 -52.22
CA HIS A 200 23.83 -13.55 -51.66
C HIS A 200 22.66 -13.94 -50.76
N GLU A 201 21.93 -15.01 -51.08
CA GLU A 201 20.82 -15.50 -50.24
C GLU A 201 21.35 -16.08 -48.92
N ARG A 202 22.48 -16.79 -48.97
CA ARG A 202 23.16 -17.31 -47.78
C ARG A 202 23.70 -16.20 -46.88
N LEU A 203 24.31 -15.17 -47.47
CA LEU A 203 24.78 -14.00 -46.72
C LEU A 203 23.62 -13.21 -46.08
N ALA A 204 22.52 -13.02 -46.81
CA ALA A 204 21.32 -12.36 -46.29
C ALA A 204 20.66 -13.17 -45.17
N TRP A 205 20.62 -14.50 -45.27
CA TRP A 205 20.13 -15.38 -44.21
C TRP A 205 21.00 -15.31 -42.95
N GLY A 206 22.33 -15.35 -43.10
CA GLY A 206 23.28 -15.19 -42.01
C GLY A 206 23.13 -13.85 -41.28
N ALA A 207 22.98 -12.75 -42.03
CA ALA A 207 22.74 -11.42 -41.47
C ALA A 207 21.43 -11.36 -40.65
N ARG A 208 20.32 -11.88 -41.19
CA ARG A 208 19.03 -11.94 -40.48
C ARG A 208 19.11 -12.77 -39.20
N LYS A 209 19.83 -13.89 -39.23
CA LYS A 209 20.00 -14.77 -38.06
C LYS A 209 20.81 -14.10 -36.95
N SER A 210 21.92 -13.45 -37.29
CA SER A 210 22.74 -12.71 -36.33
C SER A 210 21.96 -11.55 -35.71
N SER A 211 21.20 -10.78 -36.51
CA SER A 211 20.32 -9.73 -36.00
C SER A 211 19.25 -10.27 -35.05
N ARG A 212 18.65 -11.44 -35.34
CA ARG A 212 17.64 -12.06 -34.48
C ARG A 212 18.23 -12.55 -33.15
N LYS A 213 19.43 -13.14 -33.17
CA LYS A 213 20.17 -13.50 -31.95
C LYS A 213 20.52 -12.28 -31.11
N ALA A 214 20.96 -11.18 -31.73
CA ALA A 214 21.26 -9.93 -31.05
C ALA A 214 20.00 -9.32 -30.39
N ALA A 215 18.86 -9.34 -31.08
CA ALA A 215 17.59 -8.86 -30.54
C ALA A 215 17.09 -9.71 -29.35
N LEU A 216 17.22 -11.04 -29.42
CA LEU A 216 16.91 -11.96 -28.32
C LEU A 216 17.79 -11.71 -27.09
N TRP A 217 19.09 -11.48 -27.30
CA TRP A 217 20.03 -11.11 -26.24
C TRP A 217 19.66 -9.79 -25.56
N GLN A 218 19.32 -8.76 -26.35
CA GLN A 218 18.87 -7.48 -25.81
C GLN A 218 17.53 -7.58 -25.06
N SER A 219 16.63 -8.46 -25.49
CA SER A 219 15.36 -8.71 -24.80
C SER A 219 15.57 -9.40 -23.46
N LYS A 220 16.42 -10.43 -23.39
CA LYS A 220 16.71 -11.15 -22.13
C LYS A 220 17.36 -10.24 -21.09
N ASN A 221 18.30 -9.38 -21.50
CA ASN A 221 18.96 -8.46 -20.57
C ASN A 221 18.07 -7.31 -20.09
N ARG A 222 16.93 -7.04 -20.75
CA ARG A 222 15.96 -6.02 -20.31
C ARG A 222 14.96 -6.54 -19.27
N VAL A 223 14.82 -7.87 -19.14
CA VAL A 223 13.93 -8.52 -18.16
C VAL A 223 14.67 -8.78 -16.83
N LEU A 224 16.01 -8.68 -16.83
CA LEU A 224 16.88 -8.96 -15.68
C LEU A 224 17.44 -7.70 -14.99
N GLY A 225 17.03 -6.50 -15.40
CA GLY A 225 17.45 -5.23 -14.80
C GLY A 225 16.26 -4.36 -14.48
#